data_AF-A0AAE0AFC7-F1
#
_entry.id   AF-A0AAE0AFC7-F1
#
_cell.length_a   1.000
_cell.length_b   1.000
_cell.length_c   1.000
_cell.angle_alpha   90.00
_cell.angle_beta   90.00
_cell.angle_gamma   90.00
#
_symmetry.space_group_name_H-M   'P 1'
#
loop_
_entity.id
_entity.type
_entity.pdbx_description
1 polymer ?
#
loop_
_entity_poly.entity_id
_entity_poly.type
_entity_poly.pdbx_seq_one_letter_code
_entity_poly.pdbx_strand_id
1 'polypeptide(L)'
;MQFIEKEPKLASVVIKGLLKYWPITNSQKEVMFLGEIEEILESINMVEFQKVMVPLFWRIGCCINSFHCQVAERSLFLWNNDQIVNLIAHNRHVVLPIIFPVLEKNAKSHWNQAVLNLTLNVRKMFSEMDDVLFLSCHTQFREEEAKLSLIAEKRKEAWEQLENAARHQPIAGNTAVLVTPLSTSIAC
;
A
#
# COMPACT_ATOMS: atom_id res chain seq x y z
N MET A 1 14.48 -16.14 13.82
CA MET A 1 15.37 -15.35 14.69
C MET A 1 16.79 -15.89 14.81
N GLN A 2 17.03 -17.13 15.26
CA GLN A 2 18.39 -17.66 15.52
C GLN A 2 19.44 -17.50 14.39
N PHE A 3 19.04 -17.52 13.12
CA PHE A 3 19.96 -17.29 12.00
C PHE A 3 20.39 -15.82 11.86
N ILE A 4 19.50 -14.88 12.15
CA ILE A 4 19.77 -13.43 12.06
C ILE A 4 20.65 -12.99 13.24
N GLU A 5 20.44 -13.55 14.42
CA GLU A 5 21.32 -13.33 15.58
C GLU A 5 22.77 -13.74 15.30
N LYS A 6 22.96 -14.83 14.57
CA LYS A 6 24.29 -15.33 14.18
C LYS A 6 24.88 -14.58 13.00
N GLU A 7 24.04 -14.21 12.03
CA GLU A 7 24.45 -13.50 10.82
C GLU A 7 23.50 -12.33 10.51
N PRO A 8 23.74 -11.14 11.11
CA PRO A 8 22.84 -10.00 11.00
C PRO A 8 22.58 -9.53 9.56
N LYS A 9 23.52 -9.80 8.64
CA LYS A 9 23.40 -9.48 7.21
C LYS A 9 22.24 -10.22 6.53
N LEU A 10 21.76 -11.32 7.11
CA LEU A 10 20.64 -12.08 6.57
C LEU A 10 19.30 -11.38 6.78
N ALA A 11 19.18 -10.43 7.71
CA ALA A 11 17.91 -9.77 8.01
C ALA A 11 17.26 -9.14 6.76
N SER A 12 18.04 -8.39 5.98
CA SER A 12 17.54 -7.76 4.74
C SER A 12 17.17 -8.79 3.68
N VAL A 13 17.86 -9.93 3.61
CA VAL A 13 17.55 -11.03 2.68
C VAL A 13 16.25 -11.72 3.07
N VAL A 14 16.05 -12.01 4.36
CA VAL A 14 14.84 -12.64 4.89
C VAL A 14 13.63 -11.74 4.68
N ILE A 15 13.73 -10.45 5.00
CA ILE A 15 12.64 -9.48 4.75
C ILE A 15 12.27 -9.44 3.26
N LYS A 16 13.26 -9.39 2.35
CA LYS A 16 12.99 -9.45 0.90
C LYS A 16 12.26 -10.73 0.50
N GLY A 17 12.62 -11.86 1.10
CA GLY A 17 11.92 -13.14 0.92
C GLY A 17 10.47 -13.07 1.39
N LEU A 18 10.22 -12.58 2.60
CA LEU A 18 8.86 -12.41 3.15
C LEU A 18 8.01 -11.49 2.27
N LEU A 19 8.56 -10.37 1.82
CA LEU A 19 7.86 -9.44 0.92
C LEU A 19 7.54 -10.07 -0.44
N LYS A 20 8.43 -10.91 -0.97
CA LYS A 20 8.20 -11.63 -2.24
C LYS A 20 7.05 -12.63 -2.13
N TYR A 21 6.89 -13.27 -0.98
CA TYR A 21 5.88 -14.30 -0.74
C TYR A 21 4.71 -13.80 0.13
N TRP A 22 4.48 -12.48 0.15
CA TRP A 22 3.44 -11.88 0.99
C TRP A 22 2.06 -12.48 0.71
N PRO A 23 1.33 -12.96 1.73
CA PRO A 23 0.03 -13.58 1.54
C PRO A 23 -1.05 -12.52 1.28
N ILE A 24 -1.60 -12.49 0.05
CA ILE A 24 -2.61 -11.48 -0.33
C ILE A 24 -4.06 -11.98 -0.08
N THR A 25 -4.25 -13.30 0.03
CA THR A 25 -5.58 -13.93 0.13
C THR A 25 -5.90 -14.50 1.51
N ASN A 26 -4.95 -14.48 2.45
CA ASN A 26 -5.11 -15.07 3.78
C ASN A 26 -4.66 -14.08 4.85
N SER A 27 -5.63 -13.44 5.50
CA SER A 27 -5.40 -12.39 6.50
C SER A 27 -4.68 -12.91 7.74
N GLN A 28 -4.93 -14.15 8.16
CA GLN A 28 -4.23 -14.74 9.31
C GLN A 28 -2.74 -14.91 9.02
N LYS A 29 -2.37 -15.38 7.83
CA LYS A 29 -0.97 -15.46 7.41
C LYS A 29 -0.33 -14.07 7.28
N GLU A 30 -1.10 -13.07 6.82
CA GLU A 30 -0.63 -11.69 6.77
C GLU A 30 -0.30 -11.16 8.17
N VAL A 31 -1.16 -11.40 9.16
CA VAL A 31 -0.90 -11.07 10.57
C VAL A 31 0.34 -11.80 11.11
N MET A 32 0.53 -13.08 10.77
CA MET A 32 1.75 -13.82 11.14
C MET A 32 3.00 -13.20 10.51
N PHE A 33 2.95 -12.85 9.22
CA PHE A 33 4.08 -12.21 8.52
C PHE A 33 4.43 -10.84 9.11
N LEU A 34 3.43 -10.06 9.52
CA LEU A 34 3.67 -8.80 10.25
C LEU A 34 4.37 -9.05 11.58
N GLY A 35 4.04 -10.14 12.28
CA GLY A 35 4.73 -10.56 13.50
C GLY A 35 6.20 -10.92 13.27
N GLU A 36 6.48 -11.77 12.27
CA GLU A 36 7.85 -12.14 11.93
C GLU A 36 8.68 -10.91 11.51
N ILE A 37 8.07 -9.97 10.79
CA ILE A 37 8.74 -8.71 10.43
C ILE A 37 9.07 -7.89 11.68
N GLU A 38 8.14 -7.76 12.63
CA GLU A 38 8.41 -7.03 13.87
C GLU A 38 9.60 -7.62 14.63
N GLU A 39 9.63 -8.94 14.83
CA GLU A 39 10.73 -9.61 15.51
C GLU A 39 12.08 -9.35 14.80
N ILE A 40 12.10 -9.43 13.47
CA ILE A 40 13.32 -9.13 12.70
C ILE A 40 13.74 -7.67 12.87
N LEU A 41 12.79 -6.74 12.81
CA LEU A 41 13.07 -5.30 12.96
C LEU A 41 13.54 -4.92 14.35
N GLU A 42 13.17 -5.67 15.39
CA GLU A 42 13.63 -5.42 16.76
C GLU A 42 15.15 -5.66 16.93
N SER A 43 15.73 -6.51 16.07
CA SER A 43 17.16 -6.87 16.12
C SER A 43 17.98 -6.42 14.90
N ILE A 44 17.33 -5.80 13.90
CA ILE A 44 18.01 -5.37 12.67
C ILE A 44 18.91 -4.16 12.96
N ASN A 45 20.10 -4.15 12.35
CA ASN A 45 20.94 -2.95 12.37
C ASN A 45 20.50 -1.95 11.29
N MET A 46 20.90 -0.68 11.46
CA MET A 46 20.52 0.41 10.57
C MET A 46 20.89 0.17 9.10
N VAL A 47 22.06 -0.40 8.83
CA VAL A 47 22.57 -0.63 7.47
C VAL A 47 21.71 -1.67 6.75
N GLU A 48 21.31 -2.74 7.42
CA GLU A 48 20.44 -3.75 6.84
C GLU A 48 19.00 -3.22 6.67
N PHE A 49 18.50 -2.42 7.62
CA PHE A 49 17.19 -1.78 7.53
C PHE A 49 17.08 -0.87 6.30
N GLN A 50 18.08 -0.01 6.07
CA GLN A 50 18.09 0.92 4.94
C GLN A 50 18.01 0.23 3.57
N LYS A 51 18.47 -1.03 3.46
CA LYS A 51 18.36 -1.82 2.22
C LYS A 51 16.94 -2.27 1.89
N VAL A 52 16.02 -2.24 2.86
CA VAL A 52 14.66 -2.79 2.73
C VAL A 52 13.56 -1.84 3.12
N MET A 53 13.86 -0.72 3.79
CA MET A 53 12.84 0.19 4.34
C MET A 53 11.81 0.66 3.29
N VAL A 54 12.22 0.97 2.06
CA VAL A 54 11.30 1.45 1.02
C VAL A 54 10.25 0.40 0.64
N PRO A 55 10.61 -0.79 0.14
CA PRO A 55 9.62 -1.81 -0.21
C PRO A 55 8.87 -2.34 1.02
N LEU A 56 9.50 -2.35 2.20
CA LEU A 56 8.88 -2.75 3.45
C LEU A 56 7.75 -1.80 3.86
N PHE A 57 8.01 -0.50 3.94
CA PHE A 57 7.00 0.48 4.35
C PHE A 57 5.92 0.69 3.29
N TRP A 58 6.21 0.43 2.02
CA TRP A 58 5.16 0.34 1.00
C TRP A 58 4.18 -0.80 1.33
N ARG A 59 4.70 -1.98 1.69
CA ARG A 59 3.87 -3.12 2.08
C ARG A 59 3.09 -2.87 3.37
N ILE A 60 3.74 -2.33 4.40
CA ILE A 60 3.08 -1.93 5.65
C ILE A 60 1.96 -0.93 5.35
N GLY A 61 2.20 0.01 4.43
CA GLY A 61 1.19 0.95 3.97
C GLY A 61 -0.06 0.26 3.38
N CYS A 62 0.12 -0.79 2.58
CA CYS A 62 -1.00 -1.61 2.11
C CYS A 62 -1.75 -2.27 3.26
N CYS A 63 -1.05 -2.80 4.27
CA CYS A 63 -1.66 -3.45 5.42
C CYS A 63 -2.46 -2.46 6.28
N ILE A 64 -1.95 -1.24 6.51
CA ILE A 64 -2.66 -0.18 7.23
C ILE A 64 -3.98 0.14 6.54
N ASN A 65 -3.99 0.26 5.21
CA ASN A 65 -5.22 0.51 4.43
C ASN A 65 -6.07 -0.75 4.16
N SER A 66 -5.75 -1.90 4.74
CA SER A 66 -6.55 -3.11 4.60
C SER A 66 -7.94 -2.92 5.20
N PHE A 67 -8.98 -3.41 4.52
CA PHE A 67 -10.33 -3.46 5.08
C PHE A 67 -10.47 -4.49 6.22
N HIS A 68 -9.50 -5.40 6.36
CA HIS A 68 -9.49 -6.39 7.43
C HIS A 68 -8.85 -5.80 8.69
N CYS A 69 -9.67 -5.47 9.69
CA CYS A 69 -9.24 -4.72 10.87
C CYS A 69 -8.01 -5.29 11.58
N GLN A 70 -7.93 -6.61 11.77
CA GLN A 70 -6.79 -7.21 12.48
C GLN A 70 -5.46 -7.00 11.73
N VAL A 71 -5.50 -6.93 10.40
CA VAL A 71 -4.30 -6.66 9.59
C VAL A 71 -3.88 -5.20 9.77
N ALA A 72 -4.84 -4.27 9.63
CA ALA A 72 -4.59 -2.85 9.81
C ALA A 72 -4.09 -2.53 11.23
N GLU A 73 -4.78 -3.03 12.25
CA GLU A 73 -4.40 -2.90 13.66
C GLU A 73 -3.00 -3.47 13.91
N ARG A 74 -2.73 -4.71 13.47
CA ARG A 74 -1.41 -5.34 13.66
C ARG A 74 -0.28 -4.55 13.03
N SER A 75 -0.54 -3.93 11.86
CA SER A 75 0.44 -3.10 11.16
C SER A 75 0.68 -1.75 11.84
N LEU A 76 -0.36 -1.13 12.41
CA LEU A 76 -0.24 0.12 13.18
C LEU A 76 0.48 -0.11 14.52
N PHE A 77 0.33 -1.28 15.13
CA PHE A 77 1.02 -1.63 16.37
C PHE A 77 2.55 -1.66 16.26
N LEU A 78 3.13 -1.69 15.04
CA LEU A 78 4.58 -1.56 14.84
C LEU A 78 5.15 -0.25 15.43
N TRP A 79 4.33 0.80 15.53
CA TRP A 79 4.73 2.08 16.14
C TRP A 79 4.79 2.06 17.67
N ASN A 80 4.36 0.97 18.32
CA ASN A 80 4.52 0.81 19.77
C ASN A 80 5.88 0.20 20.14
N ASN A 81 6.67 -0.25 19.16
CA ASN A 81 7.98 -0.82 19.40
C ASN A 81 9.06 0.28 19.29
N ASP A 82 9.74 0.58 20.40
CA ASP A 82 10.74 1.65 20.48
C ASP A 82 11.89 1.47 19.49
N GLN A 83 12.33 0.23 19.22
CA GLN A 83 13.40 -0.02 18.25
C GLN A 83 12.93 0.31 16.83
N ILE A 84 11.70 -0.05 16.48
CA ILE A 84 11.11 0.29 15.17
C ILE A 84 10.94 1.80 15.04
N VAL A 85 10.41 2.46 16.07
CA VAL A 85 10.27 3.93 16.09
C VAL A 85 11.64 4.60 15.94
N ASN A 86 12.69 4.07 16.57
CA ASN A 86 14.05 4.56 16.41
C ASN A 86 14.59 4.40 14.98
N LEU A 87 14.35 3.26 14.33
CA LEU A 87 14.69 3.04 12.92
C LEU A 87 13.96 4.03 12.00
N ILE A 88 12.68 4.26 12.26
CA ILE A 88 11.84 5.23 11.53
C ILE A 88 12.39 6.64 11.72
N ALA A 89 12.69 7.06 12.94
CA ALA A 89 13.16 8.42 13.25
C ALA A 89 14.45 8.79 12.50
N HIS A 90 15.39 7.85 12.40
CA HIS A 90 16.64 8.02 11.66
C HIS A 90 16.45 8.08 10.13
N ASN A 91 15.34 7.54 9.61
CA ASN A 91 15.07 7.45 8.17
C ASN A 91 13.76 8.14 7.77
N ARG A 92 13.26 9.06 8.60
CA ARG A 92 11.93 9.67 8.47
C ARG A 92 11.74 10.40 7.13
N HIS A 93 12.79 11.00 6.58
CA HIS A 93 12.76 11.65 5.26
C HIS A 93 12.42 10.68 4.12
N VAL A 94 12.57 9.37 4.31
CA VAL A 94 12.17 8.34 3.35
C VAL A 94 10.86 7.67 3.78
N VAL A 95 10.72 7.33 5.06
CA VAL A 95 9.55 6.57 5.55
C VAL A 95 8.28 7.41 5.60
N LEU A 96 8.36 8.65 6.11
CA LEU A 96 7.18 9.49 6.29
C LEU A 96 6.48 9.82 4.97
N PRO A 97 7.16 10.23 3.88
CA PRO A 97 6.48 10.46 2.60
C PRO A 97 5.75 9.23 2.05
N ILE A 98 6.20 8.01 2.36
CA ILE A 98 5.53 6.77 1.93
C ILE A 98 4.27 6.51 2.78
N ILE A 99 4.35 6.71 4.09
CA ILE A 99 3.30 6.36 5.04
C ILE A 99 2.25 7.47 5.20
N PHE A 100 2.63 8.73 5.05
CA PHE A 100 1.73 9.87 5.19
C PHE A 100 0.42 9.74 4.39
N PRO A 101 0.44 9.52 3.05
CA PRO A 101 -0.80 9.39 2.28
C PRO A 101 -1.64 8.17 2.68
N VAL A 102 -1.00 7.14 3.25
CA VAL A 102 -1.70 5.96 3.77
C VAL A 102 -2.48 6.34 5.02
N LEU A 103 -1.85 7.00 5.98
CA LEU A 103 -2.49 7.43 7.24
C LEU A 103 -3.65 8.39 6.97
N GLU A 104 -3.48 9.36 6.06
CA GLU A 104 -4.55 10.30 5.71
C GLU A 104 -5.75 9.59 5.09
N LYS A 105 -5.54 8.63 4.17
CA LYS A 105 -6.63 7.85 3.59
C LYS A 105 -7.32 6.98 4.65
N ASN A 106 -6.55 6.30 5.49
CA ASN A 106 -7.12 5.48 6.56
C ASN A 106 -7.97 6.32 7.53
N ALA A 107 -7.44 7.46 7.99
CA ALA A 107 -8.13 8.35 8.91
C ALA A 107 -9.44 8.92 8.36
N LYS A 108 -9.55 9.09 7.03
CA LYS A 108 -10.77 9.57 6.37
C LYS A 108 -11.86 8.50 6.24
N SER A 109 -11.50 7.23 6.07
CA SER A 109 -12.46 6.23 5.55
C SER A 109 -12.40 4.84 6.16
N HIS A 110 -11.52 4.56 7.13
CA HIS A 110 -11.51 3.24 7.76
C HIS A 110 -12.78 3.04 8.61
N TRP A 111 -13.44 1.90 8.45
CA TRP A 111 -14.76 1.66 9.05
C TRP A 111 -14.72 1.32 10.55
N ASN A 112 -13.58 0.84 11.05
CA ASN A 112 -13.40 0.43 12.43
C ASN A 112 -12.76 1.54 13.28
N GLN A 113 -13.42 1.87 14.40
CA GLN A 113 -13.01 2.97 15.28
C GLN A 113 -11.66 2.74 15.98
N ALA A 114 -11.34 1.51 16.36
CA ALA A 114 -10.06 1.22 17.03
C ALA A 114 -8.89 1.46 16.06
N VAL A 115 -9.04 1.01 14.82
CA VAL A 115 -8.05 1.27 13.75
C VAL A 115 -7.93 2.78 13.48
N LEU A 116 -9.05 3.52 13.42
CA LEU A 116 -9.00 4.98 13.27
C LEU A 116 -8.21 5.65 14.41
N ASN A 117 -8.44 5.25 15.65
CA ASN A 117 -7.72 5.81 16.80
C ASN A 117 -6.21 5.50 16.72
N LEU A 118 -5.85 4.27 16.36
CA LEU A 118 -4.44 3.88 16.15
C LEU A 118 -3.80 4.69 15.02
N THR A 119 -4.50 4.89 13.91
CA THR A 119 -4.04 5.72 12.79
C THR A 119 -3.76 7.16 13.24
N LEU A 120 -4.68 7.75 14.02
CA LEU A 120 -4.50 9.11 14.54
C LEU A 120 -3.34 9.21 15.53
N ASN A 121 -3.11 8.18 16.35
CA ASN A 121 -1.96 8.11 17.24
C ASN A 121 -0.64 8.08 16.45
N VAL A 122 -0.52 7.20 15.45
CA VAL A 122 0.67 7.12 14.59
C VAL A 122 0.91 8.44 13.84
N ARG A 123 -0.16 9.05 13.34
CA ARG A 123 -0.10 10.37 12.69
C ARG A 123 0.45 11.44 13.64
N LYS A 124 -0.03 11.46 14.88
CA LYS A 124 0.44 12.37 15.92
C LYS A 124 1.93 12.15 16.22
N MET A 125 2.37 10.90 16.36
CA MET A 125 3.79 10.57 16.56
C MET A 125 4.68 11.11 15.45
N PHE A 126 4.24 11.05 14.19
CA PHE A 126 5.01 11.62 13.08
C PHE A 126 5.08 13.15 13.09
N SER A 127 3.99 13.83 13.45
CA SER A 127 4.00 15.29 13.61
C SER A 127 4.91 15.73 14.76
N GLU A 128 4.90 15.00 15.89
CA GLU A 128 5.80 15.27 17.02
C GLU A 128 7.27 14.98 16.68
N MET A 129 7.52 14.00 15.81
CA MET A 129 8.86 13.61 15.38
C MET A 129 9.52 14.64 14.46
N ASP A 130 8.79 15.18 13.49
CA ASP A 130 9.29 16.20 12.55
C ASP A 130 8.12 16.97 11.93
N ASP A 131 7.69 18.04 12.60
CA ASP A 131 6.52 18.83 12.18
C ASP A 131 6.73 19.49 10.80
N VAL A 132 7.95 19.93 10.49
CA VAL A 132 8.28 20.56 9.22
C VAL A 132 8.11 19.56 8.06
N LEU A 133 8.67 18.36 8.20
CA LEU A 133 8.52 17.31 7.21
C LEU A 133 7.06 16.85 7.09
N PHE A 134 6.36 16.74 8.22
CA PHE A 134 4.94 16.36 8.27
C PHE A 134 4.07 17.35 7.49
N LEU A 135 4.23 18.66 7.72
CA LEU A 135 3.50 19.71 7.02
C LEU A 135 3.84 19.75 5.52
N SER A 136 5.10 19.47 5.15
CA SER A 136 5.51 19.34 3.75
C SER A 136 4.78 18.18 3.07
N CYS A 137 4.74 17.00 3.70
CA CYS A 137 4.02 15.83 3.18
C CYS A 137 2.52 16.10 3.06
N HIS A 138 1.93 16.81 4.04
CA HIS A 138 0.53 17.20 4.02
C HIS A 138 0.20 18.12 2.84
N THR A 139 1.09 19.06 2.53
CA THR A 139 0.90 19.97 1.40
C THR A 139 0.96 19.22 0.07
N GLN A 140 1.99 18.39 -0.12
CA GLN A 140 2.13 17.54 -1.30
C GLN A 140 0.92 16.61 -1.49
N PHE A 141 0.43 16.00 -0.40
CA PHE A 141 -0.74 15.12 -0.45
C PHE A 141 -1.99 15.85 -0.95
N ARG A 142 -2.24 17.08 -0.50
CA ARG A 142 -3.39 17.88 -0.98
C ARG A 142 -3.27 18.25 -2.46
N GLU A 143 -2.07 18.58 -2.91
CA GLU A 143 -1.81 18.87 -4.34
C GLU A 143 -2.06 17.63 -5.21
N GLU A 144 -1.60 16.46 -4.75
CA GLU A 144 -1.85 15.18 -5.42
C GLU A 144 -3.35 14.82 -5.43
N GLU A 145 -4.07 15.00 -4.32
CA GLU A 145 -5.52 14.79 -4.27
C GLU A 145 -6.27 15.70 -5.26
N ALA A 146 -5.92 16.99 -5.30
CA ALA A 146 -6.52 17.94 -6.24
C ALA A 146 -6.25 17.55 -7.71
N LYS A 147 -5.02 17.13 -8.01
CA LYS A 147 -4.64 16.64 -9.34
C LYS A 147 -5.40 15.38 -9.73
N LEU A 148 -5.53 14.41 -8.82
CA LEU A 148 -6.28 13.17 -9.06
C LEU A 148 -7.77 13.44 -9.27
N SER A 149 -8.34 14.36 -8.49
CA SER A 149 -9.74 14.80 -8.65
C SER A 149 -9.97 15.40 -10.04
N LEU A 150 -9.08 16.29 -10.50
CA LEU A 150 -9.16 16.89 -11.84
C LEU A 150 -9.06 15.83 -12.95
N ILE A 151 -8.18 14.83 -12.80
CA ILE A 151 -8.06 13.73 -13.77
C ILE A 151 -9.34 12.89 -13.78
N ALA A 152 -9.93 12.62 -12.61
CA ALA A 152 -11.15 11.86 -12.48
C ALA A 152 -12.34 12.57 -13.15
N GLU A 153 -12.47 13.90 -13.00
CA GLU A 153 -13.53 14.67 -13.64
C GLU A 153 -13.38 14.68 -15.16
N LYS A 154 -12.17 14.92 -15.68
CA LYS A 154 -11.90 14.83 -17.13
C LYS A 154 -12.24 13.46 -17.71
N ARG A 155 -11.93 12.39 -16.96
CA ARG A 155 -12.28 11.02 -17.35
C ARG A 155 -13.79 10.82 -17.38
N LYS A 156 -14.51 11.36 -16.40
CA LYS A 156 -15.98 11.29 -16.34
C LYS A 156 -16.62 12.04 -17.51
N GLU A 157 -16.19 13.27 -17.80
CA GLU A 157 -16.64 14.04 -18.96
C GLU A 157 -16.42 13.28 -20.29
N ALA A 158 -15.25 12.67 -20.46
CA ALA A 158 -14.96 11.86 -21.65
C ALA A 158 -15.88 10.64 -21.77
N TRP A 159 -16.21 9.97 -20.65
CA TRP A 159 -17.17 8.86 -20.64
C TRP A 159 -18.60 9.32 -20.97
N GLU A 160 -19.03 10.46 -20.46
CA GLU A 160 -20.36 11.04 -20.76
C GLU A 160 -20.48 11.41 -22.25
N GLN A 161 -19.42 11.98 -22.84
CA GLN A 161 -19.40 12.25 -24.28
C GLN A 161 -19.48 10.98 -25.11
N LEU A 162 -18.74 9.93 -24.73
CA LEU A 162 -18.78 8.63 -25.41
C LEU A 162 -20.16 7.98 -25.30
N GLU A 163 -20.77 8.01 -24.11
CA GLU A 163 -22.11 7.46 -23.89
C GLU A 163 -23.17 8.22 -24.70
N ASN A 164 -23.09 9.56 -24.72
CA ASN A 164 -23.97 10.37 -25.54
C ASN A 164 -23.79 10.06 -27.04
N ALA A 165 -22.55 9.95 -27.53
CA ALA A 165 -22.31 9.59 -28.93
C ALA A 165 -22.87 8.19 -29.27
N ALA A 166 -22.72 7.21 -28.38
CA ALA A 166 -23.25 5.86 -28.55
C ALA A 166 -24.79 5.83 -28.57
N ARG A 167 -25.47 6.66 -27.76
CA ARG A 167 -26.94 6.76 -27.74
C ARG A 167 -27.53 7.31 -29.05
N HIS A 168 -26.76 8.10 -29.79
CA HIS A 168 -27.21 8.72 -31.05
C HIS A 168 -26.78 7.95 -32.30
N GLN A 169 -25.95 6.90 -32.18
CA GLN A 169 -25.75 5.97 -33.28
C GLN A 169 -26.98 5.05 -33.38
N PRO A 170 -27.68 4.99 -34.54
CA PRO A 170 -28.60 3.90 -34.76
C PRO A 170 -27.80 2.61 -34.63
N ILE A 171 -28.36 1.59 -33.98
CA ILE A 171 -27.90 0.22 -34.18
C ILE A 171 -28.07 -0.01 -35.68
N ALA A 172 -27.01 0.22 -36.46
CA ALA A 172 -27.01 -0.05 -37.88
C ALA A 172 -27.24 -1.56 -37.99
N GLY A 173 -28.48 -1.93 -38.30
CA GLY A 173 -28.83 -3.29 -38.63
C GLY A 173 -27.87 -3.79 -39.69
N ASN A 174 -27.36 -5.00 -39.49
CA ASN A 174 -26.52 -5.76 -40.40
C ASN A 174 -25.01 -5.48 -40.33
N THR A 175 -24.39 -5.71 -39.17
CA THR A 175 -23.09 -6.41 -39.22
C THR A 175 -23.39 -7.89 -39.34
N ALA A 176 -23.64 -8.35 -40.56
CA ALA A 176 -23.51 -9.77 -40.87
C ALA A 176 -22.05 -10.14 -40.57
N VAL A 177 -21.80 -10.66 -39.38
CA VAL A 177 -20.56 -11.34 -39.07
C VAL A 177 -20.59 -12.58 -39.96
N LEU A 178 -19.95 -12.48 -41.14
CA LEU A 178 -19.60 -13.63 -41.94
C LEU A 178 -18.60 -14.46 -41.12
N VAL A 179 -19.12 -15.26 -40.19
CA VAL A 179 -18.39 -16.38 -39.64
C VAL A 179 -18.36 -17.42 -40.76
N THR A 180 -17.37 -17.32 -41.65
CA THR A 180 -16.98 -18.46 -42.46
C THR A 180 -16.46 -19.53 -41.50
N PRO A 181 -17.10 -20.71 -41.39
CA PRO A 181 -16.56 -21.79 -40.59
C PRO A 181 -15.29 -22.26 -41.28
N LEU A 182 -14.16 -22.28 -40.57
CA LEU A 182 -13.01 -23.05 -41.02
C LEU A 182 -13.41 -24.53 -40.98
N SER A 183 -13.79 -25.09 -42.12
CA SER A 183 -13.86 -26.53 -42.33
C SER A 183 -12.43 -27.07 -42.35
N THR A 184 -11.93 -27.48 -41.20
CA THR A 184 -10.75 -28.33 -41.11
C THR A 184 -11.12 -29.71 -41.64
N SER A 185 -10.82 -29.97 -42.91
CA SER A 185 -10.76 -31.32 -43.44
C SER A 185 -9.54 -32.00 -42.81
N ILE A 186 -9.81 -32.93 -41.90
CA ILE A 186 -8.86 -33.94 -41.47
C ILE A 186 -8.79 -34.97 -42.61
N ALA A 187 -7.63 -35.10 -43.24
CA ALA A 187 -7.31 -36.24 -44.08
C ALA A 187 -5.85 -36.65 -43.82
N CYS A 188 -5.73 -37.89 -43.32
CA CYS A 188 -4.60 -38.81 -43.14
C CYS A 188 -3.16 -38.28 -43.14
#